data_AF-A0A3M1FY35-F1
#
_entry.id   AF-A0A3M1FY35-F1
#
_cell.length_a   1.000
_cell.length_b   1.000
_cell.length_c   1.000
_cell.angle_alpha   90.00
_cell.angle_beta   90.00
_cell.angle_gamma   90.00
#
_symmetry.space_group_name_H-M   'P 1'
#
loop_
_entity.id
_entity.type
_entity.pdbx_description
1 polymer ?
#
loop_
_entity_poly.entity_id
_entity_poly.type
_entity_poly.pdbx_seq_one_letter_code
_entity_poly.pdbx_strand_id
1 'polypeptide(L)'
;PDFVPSVQSAEEQVMALERLLEHVLAISQGETTPITQLDFIAQRFDQTLKGLMDGDASHGLAPAQGVARARLQDVQTTWQPVYDAVQVLVQDAVLAAETAEAAQRVSQNSEQLLAQSGEVAAQMEEETQARTALMMRSLLMLGVVFVFVFALVAWMVHRAVQPVQIMIALAQSVTEEDVPALRRALENLAKGDLTGQVQVATERVKFNARDEMGQMAAMFNALIDQLELAATAYNTSMQHLHNLVGSVQESSNTLASFSEQLSERALQSGTATQQIAQVIRHVAEGNSQQLNKVQDAQHSVEEQVEWVAHIAQGAERQESAAARANEVLHGRFADAIALVQGTADQGAQVAQRADETVSLAAASVDKTTLGMRFIAAANQDVAQSILALDASSQKIGVILQTIDEIA
;
A
#
# COMPACT_ATOMS: atom_id res chain seq x y z
N PRO A 1 -48.01 -26.22 -76.18
CA PRO A 1 -48.00 -27.53 -76.87
C PRO A 1 -49.12 -27.64 -77.93
N ASP A 2 -50.25 -26.96 -77.70
CA ASP A 2 -51.51 -27.22 -78.40
C ASP A 2 -51.65 -26.61 -79.81
N PHE A 3 -50.62 -25.92 -80.32
CA PHE A 3 -50.68 -25.18 -81.60
C PHE A 3 -49.85 -25.80 -82.73
N VAL A 4 -48.92 -26.71 -82.40
CA VAL A 4 -48.16 -27.47 -83.41
C VAL A 4 -49.10 -28.32 -84.29
N PRO A 5 -50.14 -28.99 -83.74
CA PRO A 5 -51.12 -29.69 -84.56
C PRO A 5 -51.90 -28.74 -85.47
N SER A 6 -52.20 -27.52 -85.02
CA SER A 6 -52.97 -26.55 -85.80
C SER A 6 -52.21 -25.96 -86.98
N VAL A 7 -50.91 -25.68 -86.84
CA VAL A 7 -50.05 -25.26 -87.97
C VAL A 7 -49.93 -26.40 -88.98
N GLN A 8 -49.67 -27.62 -88.50
CA GLN A 8 -49.57 -28.80 -89.36
C GLN A 8 -50.87 -29.07 -90.12
N SER A 9 -52.04 -28.95 -89.47
CA SER A 9 -53.33 -29.11 -90.13
C SER A 9 -53.64 -27.99 -91.14
N ALA A 10 -53.17 -26.75 -90.91
CA ALA A 10 -53.29 -25.68 -91.90
C ALA A 10 -52.39 -25.92 -93.13
N GLU A 11 -51.18 -26.44 -92.94
CA GLU A 11 -50.32 -26.88 -94.06
C GLU A 11 -50.94 -28.06 -94.82
N GLU A 12 -51.59 -28.99 -94.11
CA GLU A 12 -52.35 -30.08 -94.73
C GLU A 12 -53.51 -29.59 -95.60
N GLN A 13 -54.15 -28.47 -95.26
CA GLN A 13 -55.17 -27.84 -96.10
C GLN A 13 -54.59 -27.31 -97.42
N VAL A 14 -53.45 -26.64 -97.37
CA VAL A 14 -52.75 -26.13 -98.55
C VAL A 14 -52.40 -27.30 -99.48
N MET A 15 -51.78 -28.36 -98.93
CA MET A 15 -51.44 -29.57 -99.70
C MET A 15 -52.67 -30.27 -100.30
N ALA A 16 -53.81 -30.27 -99.59
CA ALA A 16 -55.05 -30.87 -100.10
C ALA A 16 -55.65 -30.07 -101.26
N LEU A 17 -55.60 -28.73 -101.21
CA LEU A 17 -56.04 -27.87 -102.31
C LEU A 17 -55.15 -28.00 -103.56
N GLU A 18 -53.83 -28.10 -103.39
CA GLU A 18 -52.90 -28.35 -104.51
C GLU A 18 -53.24 -29.66 -105.22
N ARG A 19 -53.46 -30.74 -104.44
CA ARG A 19 -53.88 -32.04 -104.99
C ARG A 19 -55.24 -31.96 -105.66
N LEU A 20 -56.19 -31.21 -105.09
CA LEU A 20 -57.51 -31.02 -105.68
C LEU A 20 -57.41 -30.32 -107.05
N LEU A 21 -56.60 -29.25 -107.15
CA LEU A 21 -56.29 -28.56 -108.40
C LEU A 21 -55.65 -29.49 -109.44
N GLU A 22 -54.68 -30.30 -109.03
CA GLU A 22 -54.01 -31.28 -109.88
C GLU A 22 -55.01 -32.28 -110.48
N HIS A 23 -55.91 -32.83 -109.66
CA HIS A 23 -56.91 -33.82 -110.12
C HIS A 23 -57.97 -33.19 -111.01
N VAL A 24 -58.39 -31.95 -110.74
CA VAL A 24 -59.36 -31.22 -111.57
C VAL A 24 -58.77 -30.88 -112.93
N LEU A 25 -57.48 -30.52 -112.98
CA LEU A 25 -56.76 -30.30 -114.22
C LEU A 25 -56.66 -31.59 -115.05
N ALA A 26 -56.34 -32.73 -114.44
CA ALA A 26 -56.31 -34.03 -115.11
C ALA A 26 -57.68 -34.40 -115.72
N ILE A 27 -58.78 -34.17 -114.97
CA ILE A 27 -60.15 -34.37 -115.46
C ILE A 27 -60.45 -33.46 -116.66
N SER A 28 -60.02 -32.20 -116.62
CA SER A 28 -60.22 -31.25 -117.74
C SER A 28 -59.46 -31.65 -119.02
N GLN A 29 -58.39 -32.43 -118.89
CA GLN A 29 -57.57 -32.93 -120.00
C GLN A 29 -58.06 -34.28 -120.56
N GLY A 30 -59.16 -34.82 -120.02
CA GLY A 30 -59.78 -36.07 -120.48
C GLY A 30 -59.19 -37.32 -119.86
N GLU A 31 -58.36 -37.21 -118.81
CA GLU A 31 -57.91 -38.36 -118.04
C GLU A 31 -59.04 -38.83 -117.11
N THR A 32 -59.31 -40.13 -117.12
CA THR A 32 -60.24 -40.76 -116.18
C THR A 32 -59.56 -40.96 -114.82
N THR A 33 -59.17 -39.86 -114.18
CA THR A 33 -58.75 -39.88 -112.79
C THR A 33 -59.96 -40.31 -111.94
N PRO A 34 -59.82 -41.17 -110.91
CA PRO A 34 -60.97 -41.65 -110.16
C PRO A 34 -61.68 -40.48 -109.49
N ILE A 35 -62.88 -40.15 -109.95
CA ILE A 35 -63.78 -39.14 -109.37
C ILE A 35 -63.96 -39.36 -107.85
N THR A 36 -63.83 -40.62 -107.39
CA THR A 36 -63.82 -41.03 -105.98
C THR A 36 -62.67 -40.43 -105.16
N GLN A 37 -61.49 -40.21 -105.75
CA GLN A 37 -60.36 -39.59 -105.06
C GLN A 37 -60.58 -38.10 -104.84
N LEU A 38 -61.26 -37.43 -105.78
CA LEU A 38 -61.59 -36.00 -105.67
C LEU A 38 -62.57 -35.74 -104.52
N ASP A 39 -63.62 -36.57 -104.40
CA ASP A 39 -64.58 -36.51 -103.29
C ASP A 39 -63.89 -36.73 -101.94
N PHE A 40 -62.99 -37.72 -101.86
CA PHE A 40 -62.24 -37.98 -100.63
C PHE A 40 -61.35 -36.80 -100.22
N ILE A 41 -60.65 -36.16 -101.17
CA ILE A 41 -59.81 -34.98 -100.89
C ILE A 41 -60.69 -33.82 -100.42
N ALA A 42 -61.83 -33.58 -101.06
CA ALA A 42 -62.74 -32.52 -100.70
C ALA A 42 -63.36 -32.73 -99.31
N GLN A 43 -63.84 -33.94 -98.99
CA GLN A 43 -64.37 -34.27 -97.66
C GLN A 43 -63.30 -34.10 -96.58
N ARG A 44 -62.07 -34.53 -96.84
CA ARG A 44 -60.97 -34.37 -95.88
C ARG A 44 -60.61 -32.91 -95.68
N PHE A 45 -60.57 -32.11 -96.74
CA PHE A 45 -60.33 -30.67 -96.63
C PHE A 45 -61.41 -29.98 -95.79
N ASP A 46 -62.70 -30.29 -96.05
CA ASP A 46 -63.84 -29.75 -95.30
C ASP A 46 -63.79 -30.14 -93.82
N GLN A 47 -63.44 -31.39 -93.53
CA GLN A 47 -63.32 -31.89 -92.17
C GLN A 47 -62.17 -31.22 -91.42
N THR A 48 -61.00 -31.06 -92.06
CA THR A 48 -59.87 -30.32 -91.49
C THR A 48 -60.20 -28.84 -91.31
N LEU A 49 -60.95 -28.22 -92.22
CA LEU A 49 -61.37 -26.82 -92.13
C LEU A 49 -62.25 -26.58 -90.90
N LYS A 50 -63.25 -27.45 -90.72
CA LYS A 50 -64.11 -27.43 -89.53
C LYS A 50 -63.32 -27.69 -88.25
N GLY A 51 -62.39 -28.64 -88.28
CA GLY A 51 -61.49 -28.93 -87.15
C GLY A 51 -60.62 -27.73 -86.76
N LEU A 52 -60.12 -26.96 -87.73
CA LEU A 52 -59.35 -25.74 -87.47
C LEU A 52 -60.23 -24.59 -86.94
N MET A 53 -61.47 -24.45 -87.44
CA MET A 53 -62.39 -23.38 -87.03
C MET A 53 -63.03 -23.60 -85.66
N ASP A 54 -63.55 -24.81 -85.44
CA ASP A 54 -64.37 -25.15 -84.27
C ASP A 54 -63.60 -25.94 -83.20
N GLY A 55 -62.39 -26.40 -83.55
CA GLY A 55 -61.55 -27.22 -82.69
C GLY A 55 -61.91 -28.70 -82.79
N ASP A 56 -60.89 -29.55 -82.65
CA ASP A 56 -61.04 -31.00 -82.59
C ASP A 56 -60.17 -31.55 -81.46
N ALA A 57 -60.83 -31.83 -80.32
CA ALA A 57 -60.17 -32.35 -79.13
C ALA A 57 -59.55 -33.75 -79.34
N SER A 58 -60.01 -34.52 -80.33
CA SER A 58 -59.49 -35.86 -80.62
C SER A 58 -58.15 -35.84 -81.37
N HIS A 59 -57.89 -34.78 -82.14
CA HIS A 59 -56.63 -34.55 -82.88
C HIS A 59 -55.77 -33.45 -82.25
N GLY A 60 -56.14 -32.93 -81.08
CA GLY A 60 -55.39 -31.89 -80.37
C GLY A 60 -55.47 -30.51 -81.02
N LEU A 61 -56.50 -30.26 -81.83
CA LEU A 61 -56.73 -28.98 -82.49
C LEU A 61 -57.53 -28.05 -81.58
N ALA A 62 -56.91 -26.96 -81.15
CA ALA A 62 -57.63 -25.88 -80.50
C ALA A 62 -58.45 -25.08 -81.53
N PRO A 63 -59.66 -24.59 -81.16
CA PRO A 63 -60.45 -23.75 -82.04
C PRO A 63 -59.68 -22.47 -82.40
N ALA A 64 -59.64 -22.12 -83.68
CA ALA A 64 -59.02 -20.88 -84.12
C ALA A 64 -59.70 -19.65 -83.48
N GLN A 65 -58.87 -18.68 -83.09
CA GLN A 65 -59.28 -17.43 -82.48
C GLN A 65 -58.63 -16.24 -83.19
N GLY A 66 -59.19 -15.04 -83.00
CA GLY A 66 -58.62 -13.81 -83.55
C GLY A 66 -58.57 -13.80 -85.08
N VAL A 67 -57.43 -13.37 -85.64
CA VAL A 67 -57.28 -13.15 -87.07
C VAL A 67 -57.27 -14.47 -87.87
N ALA A 68 -56.70 -15.55 -87.32
CA ALA A 68 -56.72 -16.87 -87.94
C ALA A 68 -58.16 -17.38 -88.14
N ARG A 69 -59.07 -17.14 -87.18
CA ARG A 69 -60.49 -17.50 -87.30
C ARG A 69 -61.18 -16.72 -88.42
N ALA A 70 -60.92 -15.42 -88.51
CA ALA A 70 -61.49 -14.58 -89.56
C ALA A 70 -61.06 -15.05 -90.95
N ARG A 71 -59.77 -15.36 -91.13
CA ARG A 71 -59.26 -15.89 -92.40
C ARG A 71 -59.77 -17.29 -92.74
N LEU A 72 -59.89 -18.18 -91.76
CA LEU A 72 -60.51 -19.49 -91.97
C LEU A 72 -61.98 -19.37 -92.38
N GLN A 73 -62.68 -18.35 -91.91
CA GLN A 73 -64.04 -18.05 -92.34
C GLN A 73 -64.10 -17.55 -93.80
N ASP A 74 -63.09 -16.77 -94.23
CA ASP A 74 -62.95 -16.37 -95.64
C ASP A 74 -62.65 -17.60 -96.54
N VAL A 75 -61.78 -18.51 -96.08
CA VAL A 75 -61.51 -19.80 -96.73
C VAL A 75 -62.80 -20.64 -96.81
N GLN A 76 -63.57 -20.73 -95.72
CA GLN A 76 -64.85 -21.47 -95.72
C GLN A 76 -65.86 -20.89 -96.71
N THR A 77 -65.95 -19.56 -96.78
CA THR A 77 -66.86 -18.87 -97.70
C THR A 77 -66.50 -19.14 -99.16
N THR A 78 -65.20 -19.19 -99.46
CA THR A 78 -64.69 -19.48 -100.82
C THR A 78 -64.70 -20.99 -101.14
N TRP A 79 -64.65 -21.84 -100.11
CA TRP A 79 -64.68 -23.31 -100.22
C TRP A 79 -66.06 -23.85 -100.56
N GLN A 80 -67.12 -23.30 -99.99
CA GLN A 80 -68.47 -23.84 -100.17
C GLN A 80 -68.86 -24.01 -101.66
N PRO A 81 -68.67 -23.00 -102.54
CA PRO A 81 -68.94 -23.16 -103.97
C PRO A 81 -68.05 -24.19 -104.67
N VAL A 82 -66.80 -24.38 -104.19
CA VAL A 82 -65.86 -25.39 -104.72
C VAL A 82 -66.31 -26.79 -104.32
N TYR A 83 -66.66 -26.98 -103.05
CA TYR A 83 -67.18 -28.24 -102.56
C TYR A 83 -68.45 -28.64 -103.32
N ASP A 84 -69.39 -27.71 -103.49
CA ASP A 84 -70.63 -27.95 -104.23
C ASP A 84 -70.33 -28.31 -105.71
N ALA A 85 -69.37 -27.63 -106.34
CA ALA A 85 -68.94 -27.95 -107.71
C ALA A 85 -68.25 -29.32 -107.81
N VAL A 86 -67.47 -29.73 -106.81
CA VAL A 86 -66.90 -31.09 -106.72
C VAL A 86 -68.00 -32.13 -106.55
N GLN A 87 -69.03 -31.86 -105.73
CA GLN A 87 -70.15 -32.79 -105.57
C GLN A 87 -70.96 -32.96 -106.86
N VAL A 88 -71.12 -31.90 -107.66
CA VAL A 88 -71.72 -32.00 -109.00
C VAL A 88 -70.87 -32.86 -109.95
N LEU A 89 -69.54 -32.69 -109.94
CA LEU A 89 -68.61 -33.54 -110.70
C LEU A 89 -68.70 -35.02 -110.30
N VAL A 90 -69.06 -35.31 -109.04
CA VAL A 90 -69.20 -36.67 -108.51
C VAL A 90 -70.56 -37.30 -108.88
N GLN A 91 -71.64 -36.51 -108.95
CA GLN A 91 -73.00 -37.02 -109.22
C GLN A 91 -73.32 -37.19 -110.71
N ASP A 92 -72.87 -36.29 -111.59
CA ASP A 92 -73.22 -36.28 -113.03
C ASP A 92 -71.99 -36.46 -113.94
N ALA A 93 -71.33 -37.61 -113.85
CA ALA A 93 -70.15 -37.95 -114.66
C ALA A 93 -70.42 -38.15 -116.18
N VAL A 94 -71.66 -37.94 -116.65
CA VAL A 94 -72.13 -38.38 -117.97
C VAL A 94 -72.15 -37.26 -119.03
N LEU A 95 -72.01 -35.98 -118.64
CA LEU A 95 -72.04 -34.83 -119.56
C LEU A 95 -70.72 -34.04 -119.54
N ALA A 96 -69.92 -34.18 -120.61
CA ALA A 96 -68.60 -33.51 -120.76
C ALA A 96 -68.65 -31.96 -120.72
N ALA A 97 -69.82 -31.34 -120.93
CA ALA A 97 -69.96 -29.89 -120.90
C ALA A 97 -70.15 -29.32 -119.48
N GLU A 98 -70.91 -30.02 -118.63
CA GLU A 98 -71.12 -29.62 -117.23
C GLU A 98 -69.87 -29.88 -116.38
N THR A 99 -69.09 -30.91 -116.73
CA THR A 99 -67.80 -31.20 -116.08
C THR A 99 -66.73 -30.15 -116.40
N ALA A 100 -66.72 -29.58 -117.60
CA ALA A 100 -65.78 -28.52 -117.97
C ALA A 100 -66.05 -27.20 -117.22
N GLU A 101 -67.32 -26.79 -117.12
CA GLU A 101 -67.69 -25.60 -116.34
C GLU A 101 -67.46 -25.79 -114.83
N ALA A 102 -67.77 -26.97 -114.30
CA ALA A 102 -67.50 -27.29 -112.90
C ALA A 102 -65.99 -27.34 -112.62
N ALA A 103 -65.18 -27.94 -113.49
CA ALA A 103 -63.73 -27.94 -113.38
C ALA A 103 -63.14 -26.52 -113.44
N GLN A 104 -63.66 -25.65 -114.31
CA GLN A 104 -63.23 -24.26 -114.38
C GLN A 104 -63.58 -23.47 -113.10
N ARG A 105 -64.79 -23.65 -112.55
CA ARG A 105 -65.19 -23.04 -111.27
C ARG A 105 -64.32 -23.51 -110.12
N VAL A 106 -64.03 -24.82 -110.07
CA VAL A 106 -63.13 -25.39 -109.07
C VAL A 106 -61.73 -24.81 -109.23
N SER A 107 -61.18 -24.74 -110.43
CA SER A 107 -59.84 -24.20 -110.68
C SER A 107 -59.72 -22.73 -110.26
N GLN A 108 -60.63 -21.85 -110.71
CA GLN A 108 -60.58 -20.42 -110.39
C GLN A 108 -60.68 -20.14 -108.89
N ASN A 109 -61.61 -20.82 -108.20
CA ASN A 109 -61.80 -20.61 -106.77
C ASN A 109 -60.73 -21.33 -105.93
N SER A 110 -60.15 -22.44 -106.42
CA SER A 110 -59.10 -23.17 -105.69
C SER A 110 -57.76 -22.45 -105.69
N GLU A 111 -57.42 -21.69 -106.72
CA GLU A 111 -56.23 -20.81 -106.69
C GLU A 111 -56.35 -19.72 -105.62
N GLN A 112 -57.53 -19.10 -105.51
CA GLN A 112 -57.81 -18.12 -104.45
C GLN A 112 -57.77 -18.77 -103.06
N LEU A 113 -58.36 -19.96 -102.91
CA LEU A 113 -58.30 -20.73 -101.67
C LEU A 113 -56.87 -21.12 -101.28
N LEU A 114 -56.03 -21.50 -102.24
CA LEU A 114 -54.65 -21.86 -101.98
C LEU A 114 -53.87 -20.68 -101.38
N ALA A 115 -54.04 -19.48 -101.95
CA ALA A 115 -53.46 -18.26 -101.42
C ALA A 115 -53.96 -17.95 -100.00
N GLN A 116 -55.28 -18.04 -99.77
CA GLN A 116 -55.89 -17.78 -98.46
C GLN A 116 -55.48 -18.81 -97.41
N SER A 117 -55.45 -20.11 -97.73
CA SER A 117 -55.00 -21.18 -96.85
C SER A 117 -53.51 -21.07 -96.54
N GLY A 118 -52.68 -20.67 -97.51
CA GLY A 118 -51.26 -20.38 -97.30
C GLY A 118 -51.03 -19.21 -96.34
N GLU A 119 -51.84 -18.15 -96.47
CA GLU A 119 -51.83 -17.02 -95.52
C GLU A 119 -52.25 -17.41 -94.10
N VAL A 120 -53.21 -18.33 -93.96
CA VAL A 120 -53.61 -18.88 -92.66
C VAL A 120 -52.46 -19.67 -92.04
N ALA A 121 -51.82 -20.57 -92.79
CA ALA A 121 -50.70 -21.37 -92.30
C ALA A 121 -49.53 -20.49 -91.84
N ALA A 122 -49.12 -19.51 -92.65
CA ALA A 122 -48.05 -18.56 -92.31
C ALA A 122 -48.38 -17.75 -91.05
N GLN A 123 -49.63 -17.32 -90.89
CA GLN A 123 -50.05 -16.55 -89.73
C GLN A 123 -50.10 -17.39 -88.45
N MET A 124 -50.54 -18.64 -88.53
CA MET A 124 -50.55 -19.56 -87.39
C MET A 124 -49.12 -19.92 -86.97
N GLU A 125 -48.19 -20.03 -87.93
CA GLU A 125 -46.77 -20.20 -87.65
C GLU A 125 -46.18 -18.97 -86.94
N GLU A 126 -46.44 -17.76 -87.44
CA GLU A 126 -45.98 -16.50 -86.84
C GLU A 126 -46.51 -16.30 -85.41
N GLU A 127 -47.80 -16.56 -85.17
CA GLU A 127 -48.39 -16.49 -83.82
C GLU A 127 -47.75 -17.52 -82.87
N THR A 128 -47.47 -18.73 -83.35
CA THR A 128 -46.87 -19.80 -82.55
C THR A 128 -45.41 -19.47 -82.20
N GLN A 129 -44.64 -18.94 -83.15
CA GLN A 129 -43.27 -18.47 -82.92
C GLN A 129 -43.22 -17.26 -81.96
N ALA A 130 -44.13 -16.29 -82.11
CA ALA A 130 -44.19 -15.13 -81.23
C ALA A 130 -44.53 -15.52 -79.77
N ARG A 131 -45.51 -16.43 -79.58
CA ARG A 131 -45.89 -16.90 -78.24
C ARG A 131 -44.82 -17.75 -77.58
N THR A 132 -44.15 -18.63 -78.32
CA THR A 132 -43.02 -19.43 -77.80
C THR A 132 -41.84 -18.54 -77.41
N ALA A 133 -41.52 -17.51 -78.21
CA ALA A 133 -40.48 -16.53 -77.88
C ALA A 133 -40.82 -15.70 -76.63
N LEU A 134 -42.08 -15.26 -76.48
CA LEU A 134 -42.56 -14.59 -75.27
C LEU A 134 -42.47 -15.48 -74.04
N MET A 135 -42.90 -16.75 -74.14
CA MET A 135 -42.79 -17.73 -73.06
C MET A 135 -41.33 -17.95 -72.65
N MET A 136 -40.42 -18.11 -73.61
CA MET A 136 -38.99 -18.31 -73.34
C MET A 136 -38.35 -17.08 -72.68
N ARG A 137 -38.70 -15.85 -73.11
CA ARG A 137 -38.26 -14.61 -72.45
C ARG A 137 -38.77 -14.49 -71.01
N SER A 138 -40.03 -14.85 -70.75
CA SER A 138 -40.58 -14.83 -69.38
C SER A 138 -39.88 -15.82 -68.44
N LEU A 139 -39.51 -17.02 -68.94
CA LEU A 139 -38.76 -18.01 -68.16
C LEU A 139 -37.34 -17.54 -67.85
N LEU A 140 -36.65 -16.92 -68.81
CA LEU A 140 -35.33 -16.32 -68.56
C LEU A 140 -35.38 -15.19 -67.54
N MET A 141 -36.37 -14.30 -67.63
CA MET A 141 -36.57 -13.23 -66.64
C MET A 141 -36.85 -13.80 -65.24
N LEU A 142 -37.66 -14.85 -65.14
CA LEU A 142 -37.91 -15.54 -63.87
C LEU A 142 -36.63 -16.11 -63.27
N GLY A 143 -35.79 -16.75 -64.10
CA GLY A 143 -34.49 -17.28 -63.67
C GLY A 143 -33.55 -16.19 -63.17
N VAL A 144 -33.48 -15.05 -63.88
CA VAL A 144 -32.68 -13.89 -63.46
C VAL A 144 -33.17 -13.34 -62.12
N VAL A 145 -34.49 -13.15 -61.95
CA VAL A 145 -35.06 -12.72 -60.67
C VAL A 145 -34.71 -13.69 -59.55
N PHE A 146 -34.77 -15.00 -59.80
CA PHE A 146 -34.41 -16.00 -58.81
C PHE A 146 -32.95 -15.90 -58.36
N VAL A 147 -32.02 -15.70 -59.30
CA VAL A 147 -30.59 -15.49 -58.99
C VAL A 147 -30.39 -14.21 -58.18
N PHE A 148 -31.07 -13.12 -58.52
CA PHE A 148 -30.98 -11.87 -57.76
C PHE A 148 -31.53 -12.01 -56.34
N VAL A 149 -32.67 -12.69 -56.17
CA VAL A 149 -33.24 -12.96 -54.84
C VAL A 149 -32.30 -13.82 -54.02
N PHE A 150 -31.75 -14.88 -54.62
CA PHE A 150 -30.78 -15.75 -53.94
C PHE A 150 -29.53 -14.98 -53.51
N ALA A 151 -28.97 -14.15 -54.39
CA ALA A 151 -27.81 -13.31 -54.08
C ALA A 151 -28.12 -12.28 -52.98
N LEU A 152 -29.31 -11.67 -53.02
CA LEU A 152 -29.77 -10.71 -52.00
C LEU A 152 -29.90 -11.38 -50.62
N VAL A 153 -30.50 -12.56 -50.57
CA VAL A 153 -30.63 -13.34 -49.32
C VAL A 153 -29.26 -13.75 -48.81
N ALA A 154 -28.38 -14.27 -49.67
CA ALA A 154 -27.02 -14.64 -49.28
C ALA A 154 -26.23 -13.42 -48.75
N TRP A 155 -26.34 -12.26 -49.39
CA TRP A 155 -25.73 -11.01 -48.94
C TRP A 155 -26.30 -10.55 -47.58
N MET A 156 -27.62 -10.62 -47.40
CA MET A 156 -28.28 -10.24 -46.16
C MET A 156 -27.90 -11.15 -45.00
N VAL A 157 -27.82 -12.48 -45.22
CA VAL A 157 -27.33 -13.45 -44.24
C VAL A 157 -25.87 -13.17 -43.89
N HIS A 158 -25.02 -12.96 -44.89
CA HIS A 158 -23.61 -12.66 -44.63
C HIS A 158 -23.43 -11.38 -43.79
N ARG A 159 -24.19 -10.34 -44.12
CA ARG A 159 -24.19 -9.07 -43.38
C ARG A 159 -24.69 -9.23 -41.94
N ALA A 160 -25.64 -10.12 -41.68
CA ALA A 160 -26.20 -10.36 -40.36
C ALA A 160 -25.30 -11.22 -39.45
N VAL A 161 -24.50 -12.13 -40.02
CA VAL A 161 -23.66 -13.07 -39.25
C VAL A 161 -22.33 -12.47 -38.80
N GLN A 162 -21.75 -11.53 -39.57
CA GLN A 162 -20.47 -10.91 -39.21
C GLN A 162 -20.43 -10.29 -37.80
N PRO A 163 -21.39 -9.46 -37.37
CA PRO A 163 -21.38 -8.87 -36.03
C PRO A 163 -21.46 -9.92 -34.91
N VAL A 164 -22.21 -11.01 -35.14
CA VAL A 164 -22.36 -12.10 -34.17
C VAL A 164 -21.02 -12.79 -33.91
N GLN A 165 -20.20 -13.01 -34.95
CA GLN A 165 -18.87 -13.62 -34.79
C GLN A 165 -17.94 -12.73 -33.96
N ILE A 166 -18.01 -11.40 -34.12
CA ILE A 166 -17.23 -10.45 -33.30
C ILE A 166 -17.64 -10.56 -31.83
N MET A 167 -18.96 -10.61 -31.54
CA MET A 167 -19.46 -10.74 -30.17
C MET A 167 -19.10 -12.09 -29.54
N ILE A 168 -19.11 -13.19 -30.31
CA ILE A 168 -18.66 -14.50 -29.82
C ILE A 168 -17.18 -14.47 -29.46
N ALA A 169 -16.33 -13.92 -30.34
CA ALA A 169 -14.90 -13.80 -30.06
C ALA A 169 -14.62 -12.95 -28.82
N LEU A 170 -15.40 -11.88 -28.63
CA LEU A 170 -15.31 -11.03 -27.46
C LEU A 170 -15.72 -11.75 -26.18
N ALA A 171 -16.85 -12.47 -26.21
CA ALA A 171 -17.31 -13.28 -25.09
C ALA A 171 -16.30 -14.38 -24.73
N GLN A 172 -15.66 -14.99 -25.73
CA GLN A 172 -14.60 -15.97 -25.54
C GLN A 172 -13.37 -15.35 -24.88
N SER A 173 -12.87 -14.22 -25.36
CA SER A 173 -11.72 -13.54 -24.75
C SER A 173 -11.98 -13.18 -23.28
N VAL A 174 -13.15 -12.62 -22.97
CA VAL A 174 -13.53 -12.35 -21.58
C VAL A 174 -13.61 -13.62 -20.72
N THR A 175 -14.21 -14.69 -21.25
CA THR A 175 -14.50 -15.91 -20.48
C THR A 175 -13.30 -16.84 -20.35
N GLU A 176 -12.43 -16.89 -21.35
CA GLU A 176 -11.28 -17.79 -21.41
C GLU A 176 -9.98 -17.13 -20.92
N GLU A 177 -9.89 -15.79 -20.96
CA GLU A 177 -8.68 -15.05 -20.61
C GLU A 177 -8.87 -14.18 -19.36
N ASP A 178 -9.74 -13.17 -19.42
CA ASP A 178 -9.83 -12.13 -18.37
C ASP A 178 -10.43 -12.66 -17.04
N VAL A 179 -11.58 -13.33 -17.11
CA VAL A 179 -12.25 -13.87 -15.92
C VAL A 179 -11.36 -14.94 -15.24
N PRO A 180 -10.74 -15.89 -15.96
CA PRO A 180 -9.80 -16.83 -15.37
C PRO A 180 -8.53 -16.17 -14.84
N ALA A 181 -8.04 -15.08 -15.44
CA ALA A 181 -6.92 -14.32 -14.91
C ALA A 181 -7.27 -13.70 -13.54
N LEU A 182 -8.42 -13.04 -13.44
CA LEU A 182 -8.91 -12.48 -12.17
C LEU A 182 -9.13 -13.57 -11.12
N ARG A 183 -9.74 -14.69 -11.49
CA ARG A 183 -9.93 -15.84 -10.60
C ARG A 183 -8.60 -16.37 -10.06
N ARG A 184 -7.61 -16.61 -10.92
CA ARG A 184 -6.27 -17.08 -10.50
C ARG A 184 -5.59 -16.10 -9.55
N ALA A 185 -5.73 -14.81 -9.81
CA ALA A 185 -5.18 -13.78 -8.93
C ALA A 185 -5.84 -13.80 -7.55
N LEU A 186 -7.17 -13.91 -7.48
CA LEU A 186 -7.89 -14.08 -6.21
C LEU A 186 -7.53 -15.39 -5.49
N GLU A 187 -7.33 -16.50 -6.21
CA GLU A 187 -6.86 -17.76 -5.64
C GLU A 187 -5.44 -17.64 -5.07
N ASN A 188 -4.55 -16.89 -5.74
CA ASN A 188 -3.20 -16.62 -5.26
C ASN A 188 -3.21 -15.72 -4.02
N LEU A 189 -4.06 -14.68 -4.01
CA LEU A 189 -4.29 -13.85 -2.84
C LEU A 189 -4.80 -14.69 -1.65
N ALA A 190 -5.72 -15.64 -1.88
CA ALA A 190 -6.20 -16.54 -0.83
C ALA A 190 -5.10 -17.47 -0.28
N LYS A 191 -4.07 -17.75 -1.07
CA LYS A 191 -2.85 -18.49 -0.65
C LYS A 191 -1.80 -17.57 -0.03
N GLY A 192 -2.04 -16.28 0.05
CA GLY A 192 -1.11 -15.27 0.59
C GLY A 192 -0.04 -14.79 -0.39
N ASP A 193 -0.15 -15.13 -1.67
CA ASP A 193 0.75 -14.60 -2.69
C ASP A 193 0.30 -13.19 -3.08
N LEU A 194 1.06 -12.19 -2.61
CA LEU A 194 0.80 -10.78 -2.84
C LEU A 194 1.47 -10.20 -4.11
N THR A 195 2.08 -11.04 -4.95
CA THR A 195 2.90 -10.58 -6.07
C THR A 195 2.17 -10.52 -7.41
N GLY A 196 1.01 -11.18 -7.50
CA GLY A 196 0.23 -11.27 -8.73
C GLY A 196 -0.40 -9.92 -9.12
N GLN A 197 -0.36 -9.62 -10.43
CA GLN A 197 -1.06 -8.49 -11.04
C GLN A 197 -2.11 -9.00 -12.04
N VAL A 198 -3.23 -8.29 -12.14
CA VAL A 198 -4.29 -8.58 -13.12
C VAL A 198 -4.31 -7.48 -14.16
N GLN A 199 -4.34 -7.86 -15.43
CA GLN A 199 -4.56 -6.97 -16.55
C GLN A 199 -5.64 -7.56 -17.46
N VAL A 200 -6.57 -6.72 -17.89
CA VAL A 200 -7.62 -7.09 -18.84
C VAL A 200 -7.03 -7.00 -20.24
N ALA A 201 -7.01 -8.12 -20.96
CA ALA A 201 -6.43 -8.23 -22.30
C ALA A 201 -7.43 -7.90 -23.40
N THR A 202 -8.74 -8.07 -23.15
CA THR A 202 -9.78 -7.85 -24.14
C THR A 202 -9.84 -6.40 -24.63
N GLU A 203 -9.70 -6.18 -25.95
CA GLU A 203 -9.90 -4.86 -26.56
C GLU A 203 -11.40 -4.55 -26.76
N ARG A 204 -11.76 -3.28 -26.56
CA ARG A 204 -13.12 -2.77 -26.79
C ARG A 204 -13.49 -2.86 -28.27
N VAL A 205 -14.73 -3.26 -28.55
CA VAL A 205 -15.23 -3.35 -29.91
C VAL A 205 -15.66 -1.97 -30.42
N LYS A 206 -15.10 -1.58 -31.57
CA LYS A 206 -15.47 -0.36 -32.31
C LYS A 206 -16.57 -0.67 -33.33
N PHE A 207 -17.75 -1.00 -32.85
CA PHE A 207 -18.92 -1.31 -33.69
C PHE A 207 -20.04 -0.31 -33.43
N ASN A 208 -20.25 0.60 -34.39
CA ASN A 208 -21.23 1.68 -34.29
C ASN A 208 -22.44 1.37 -35.18
N ALA A 209 -23.33 0.51 -34.69
CA ALA A 209 -24.64 0.29 -35.27
C ALA A 209 -25.74 0.81 -34.33
N ARG A 210 -26.90 1.17 -34.88
CA ARG A 210 -28.07 1.63 -34.11
C ARG A 210 -29.11 0.52 -33.88
N ASP A 211 -28.75 -0.70 -34.23
CA ASP A 211 -29.56 -1.89 -34.07
C ASP A 211 -29.22 -2.62 -32.75
N GLU A 212 -29.79 -3.80 -32.57
CA GLU A 212 -29.58 -4.67 -31.41
C GLU A 212 -28.10 -5.11 -31.29
N MET A 213 -27.38 -5.21 -32.41
CA MET A 213 -25.96 -5.59 -32.42
C MET A 213 -25.09 -4.45 -31.86
N GLY A 214 -25.44 -3.20 -32.16
CA GLY A 214 -24.80 -2.03 -31.56
C GLY A 214 -25.02 -1.95 -30.04
N GLN A 215 -26.22 -2.28 -29.57
CA GLN A 215 -26.52 -2.35 -28.13
C GLN A 215 -25.71 -3.45 -27.43
N MET A 216 -25.62 -4.64 -28.05
CA MET A 216 -24.81 -5.73 -27.52
C MET A 216 -23.32 -5.35 -27.42
N ALA A 217 -22.76 -4.70 -28.45
CA ALA A 217 -21.38 -4.20 -28.41
C ALA A 217 -21.16 -3.18 -27.27
N ALA A 218 -22.11 -2.27 -27.05
CA ALA A 218 -22.04 -1.32 -25.96
C ALA A 218 -22.09 -2.01 -24.57
N MET A 219 -22.94 -3.03 -24.41
CA MET A 219 -23.01 -3.81 -23.17
C MET A 219 -21.71 -4.58 -22.89
N PHE A 220 -21.09 -5.18 -23.91
CA PHE A 220 -19.80 -5.84 -23.73
C PHE A 220 -18.68 -4.86 -23.42
N ASN A 221 -18.64 -3.69 -24.06
CA ASN A 221 -17.66 -2.66 -23.72
C ASN A 221 -17.82 -2.20 -22.27
N ALA A 222 -19.06 -2.02 -21.79
CA ALA A 222 -19.32 -1.72 -20.39
C ALA A 222 -18.86 -2.86 -19.46
N LEU A 223 -19.00 -4.12 -19.87
CA LEU A 223 -18.48 -5.26 -19.11
C LEU A 223 -16.95 -5.25 -19.03
N ILE A 224 -16.26 -4.96 -20.14
CA ILE A 224 -14.80 -4.81 -20.18
C ILE A 224 -14.36 -3.66 -19.26
N ASP A 225 -15.07 -2.52 -19.28
CA ASP A 225 -14.80 -1.39 -18.39
C ASP A 225 -14.91 -1.80 -16.90
N GLN A 226 -15.93 -2.58 -16.55
CA GLN A 226 -16.10 -3.09 -15.17
C GLN A 226 -14.99 -4.07 -14.78
N LEU A 227 -14.55 -4.93 -15.69
CA LEU A 227 -13.41 -5.82 -15.44
C LEU A 227 -12.11 -5.03 -15.24
N GLU A 228 -11.90 -3.97 -16.02
CA GLU A 228 -10.70 -3.13 -15.90
C GLU A 228 -10.69 -2.36 -14.58
N LEU A 229 -11.84 -1.85 -14.15
CA LEU A 229 -12.00 -1.24 -12.82
C LEU A 229 -11.75 -2.26 -11.70
N ALA A 230 -12.27 -3.47 -11.82
CA ALA A 230 -12.04 -4.54 -10.85
C ALA A 230 -10.56 -4.95 -10.79
N ALA A 231 -9.89 -5.11 -11.93
CA ALA A 231 -8.47 -5.39 -12.01
C ALA A 231 -7.62 -4.27 -11.38
N THR A 232 -7.96 -3.01 -11.68
CA THR A 232 -7.29 -1.85 -11.08
C THR A 232 -7.46 -1.82 -9.57
N ALA A 233 -8.68 -1.96 -9.07
CA ALA A 233 -8.96 -1.98 -7.64
C ALA A 233 -8.26 -3.14 -6.92
N TYR A 234 -8.20 -4.32 -7.55
CA TYR A 234 -7.43 -5.46 -7.08
C TYR A 234 -5.93 -5.13 -6.97
N ASN A 235 -5.31 -4.60 -8.03
CA ASN A 235 -3.89 -4.26 -8.04
C ASN A 235 -3.54 -3.21 -6.99
N THR A 236 -4.36 -2.16 -6.84
CA THR A 236 -4.18 -1.15 -5.78
C THR A 236 -4.29 -1.76 -4.39
N SER A 237 -5.27 -2.64 -4.17
CA SER A 237 -5.42 -3.35 -2.89
C SER A 237 -4.19 -4.21 -2.58
N MET A 238 -3.66 -4.88 -3.60
CA MET A 238 -2.46 -5.71 -3.46
C MET A 238 -1.22 -4.90 -3.10
N GLN A 239 -1.04 -3.73 -3.75
CA GLN A 239 0.04 -2.81 -3.41
C GLN A 239 -0.07 -2.31 -1.97
N HIS A 240 -1.28 -1.97 -1.49
CA HIS A 240 -1.48 -1.59 -0.10
C HIS A 240 -1.18 -2.73 0.88
N LEU A 241 -1.61 -3.96 0.58
CA LEU A 241 -1.28 -5.13 1.39
C LEU A 241 0.23 -5.39 1.43
N HIS A 242 0.92 -5.29 0.28
CA HIS A 242 2.37 -5.43 0.21
C HIS A 242 3.09 -4.39 1.08
N ASN A 243 2.67 -3.13 1.01
CA ASN A 243 3.22 -2.06 1.84
C ASN A 243 2.97 -2.30 3.33
N LEU A 244 1.77 -2.73 3.73
CA LEU A 244 1.43 -3.06 5.12
C LEU A 244 2.31 -4.20 5.65
N VAL A 245 2.50 -5.27 4.88
CA VAL A 245 3.40 -6.36 5.25
C VAL A 245 4.85 -5.85 5.39
N GLY A 246 5.30 -4.99 4.49
CA GLY A 246 6.60 -4.32 4.60
C GLY A 246 6.75 -3.51 5.88
N SER A 247 5.77 -2.68 6.24
CA SER A 247 5.77 -1.90 7.47
C SER A 247 5.71 -2.77 8.74
N VAL A 248 5.00 -3.90 8.71
CA VAL A 248 4.98 -4.87 9.82
C VAL A 248 6.35 -5.53 9.99
N GLN A 249 7.01 -5.89 8.89
CA GLN A 249 8.36 -6.46 8.93
C GLN A 249 9.38 -5.45 9.48
N GLU A 250 9.32 -4.21 9.02
CA GLU A 250 10.17 -3.12 9.52
C GLU A 250 9.93 -2.90 11.02
N SER A 251 8.68 -2.77 11.44
CA SER A 251 8.31 -2.59 12.85
C SER A 251 8.76 -3.77 13.71
N SER A 252 8.69 -5.00 13.20
CA SER A 252 9.16 -6.21 13.88
C SER A 252 10.68 -6.20 14.06
N ASN A 253 11.43 -5.76 13.04
CA ASN A 253 12.88 -5.62 13.13
C ASN A 253 13.28 -4.53 14.14
N THR A 254 12.59 -3.39 14.13
CA THR A 254 12.77 -2.33 15.12
C THR A 254 12.47 -2.84 16.53
N LEU A 255 11.36 -3.57 16.72
CA LEU A 255 11.00 -4.16 18.00
C LEU A 255 12.03 -5.19 18.49
N ALA A 256 12.59 -6.01 17.60
CA ALA A 256 13.65 -6.94 17.94
C ALA A 256 14.90 -6.21 18.43
N SER A 257 15.34 -5.15 17.73
CA SER A 257 16.47 -4.32 18.16
C SER A 257 16.22 -3.62 19.50
N PHE A 258 15.02 -3.07 19.70
CA PHE A 258 14.65 -2.48 20.99
C PHE A 258 14.63 -3.50 22.12
N SER A 259 14.18 -4.73 21.85
CA SER A 259 14.16 -5.81 22.84
C SER A 259 15.58 -6.23 23.24
N GLU A 260 16.52 -6.27 22.29
CA GLU A 260 17.93 -6.53 22.56
C GLU A 260 18.56 -5.44 23.44
N GLN A 261 18.35 -4.17 23.07
CA GLN A 261 18.79 -3.02 23.89
C GLN A 261 18.16 -3.00 25.28
N LEU A 262 16.87 -3.36 25.39
CA LEU A 262 16.17 -3.44 26.67
C LEU A 262 16.77 -4.54 27.55
N SER A 263 17.09 -5.70 26.97
CA SER A 263 17.75 -6.81 27.67
C SER A 263 19.12 -6.40 28.22
N GLU A 264 19.93 -5.72 27.39
CA GLU A 264 21.23 -5.19 27.80
C GLU A 264 21.10 -4.19 28.96
N ARG A 265 20.17 -3.22 28.85
CA ARG A 265 19.92 -2.23 29.91
C ARG A 265 19.37 -2.87 31.19
N ALA A 266 18.53 -3.88 31.07
CA ALA A 266 18.02 -4.62 32.21
C ALA A 266 19.15 -5.36 32.94
N LEU A 267 20.07 -5.98 32.20
CA LEU A 267 21.27 -6.62 32.77
C LEU A 267 22.15 -5.60 33.50
N GLN A 268 22.38 -4.44 32.88
CA GLN A 268 23.17 -3.35 33.48
C GLN A 268 22.50 -2.76 34.73
N SER A 269 21.17 -2.64 34.74
CA SER A 269 20.42 -2.24 35.93
C SER A 269 20.53 -3.30 37.03
N GLY A 270 20.55 -4.58 36.66
CA GLY A 270 20.78 -5.69 37.58
C GLY A 270 22.16 -5.62 38.24
N THR A 271 23.21 -5.35 37.48
CA THR A 271 24.57 -5.18 38.03
C THR A 271 24.70 -3.94 38.91
N ALA A 272 24.09 -2.81 38.52
CA ALA A 272 24.04 -1.60 39.35
C ALA A 272 23.30 -1.86 40.67
N THR A 273 22.20 -2.61 40.65
CA THR A 273 21.46 -2.98 41.87
C THR A 273 22.31 -3.87 42.79
N GLN A 274 23.08 -4.80 42.23
CA GLN A 274 24.04 -5.62 42.99
C GLN A 274 25.14 -4.76 43.62
N GLN A 275 25.66 -3.76 42.91
CA GLN A 275 26.64 -2.80 43.44
C GLN A 275 26.05 -1.97 44.58
N ILE A 276 24.82 -1.47 44.44
CA ILE A 276 24.12 -0.75 45.51
C ILE A 276 23.96 -1.66 46.74
N ALA A 277 23.53 -2.90 46.56
CA ALA A 277 23.41 -3.85 47.66
C ALA A 277 24.76 -4.10 48.37
N GLN A 278 25.88 -4.09 47.62
CA GLN A 278 27.21 -4.19 48.19
C GLN A 278 27.61 -2.93 48.97
N VAL A 279 27.34 -1.74 48.44
CA VAL A 279 27.58 -0.47 49.15
C VAL A 279 26.76 -0.40 50.43
N ILE A 280 25.49 -0.81 50.40
CA ILE A 280 24.64 -0.87 51.60
C ILE A 280 25.26 -1.80 52.66
N ARG A 281 25.76 -2.98 52.27
CA ARG A 281 26.47 -3.87 53.21
C ARG A 281 27.71 -3.20 53.79
N HIS A 282 28.51 -2.51 52.97
CA HIS A 282 29.71 -1.82 53.42
C HIS A 282 29.39 -0.65 54.38
N VAL A 283 28.34 0.12 54.08
CA VAL A 283 27.85 1.19 54.97
C VAL A 283 27.33 0.62 56.28
N ALA A 284 26.60 -0.50 56.25
CA ALA A 284 26.14 -1.17 57.47
C ALA A 284 27.31 -1.65 58.34
N GLU A 285 28.34 -2.23 57.73
CA GLU A 285 29.57 -2.63 58.41
C GLU A 285 30.31 -1.42 59.00
N GLY A 286 30.45 -0.34 58.22
CA GLY A 286 31.04 0.92 58.67
C GLY A 286 30.26 1.56 59.83
N ASN A 287 28.93 1.54 59.79
CA ASN A 287 28.07 2.00 60.89
C ASN A 287 28.27 1.17 62.15
N SER A 288 28.41 -0.16 62.03
CA SER A 288 28.70 -1.04 63.16
C SER A 288 30.06 -0.69 63.80
N GLN A 289 31.10 -0.49 62.98
CA GLN A 289 32.41 -0.03 63.46
C GLN A 289 32.35 1.35 64.13
N GLN A 290 31.54 2.26 63.59
CA GLN A 290 31.38 3.59 64.16
C GLN A 290 30.62 3.55 65.49
N LEU A 291 29.61 2.67 65.64
CA LEU A 291 28.94 2.44 66.92
C LEU A 291 29.91 1.96 68.00
N ASN A 292 30.84 1.06 67.66
CA ASN A 292 31.88 0.62 68.60
C ASN A 292 32.77 1.79 69.04
N LYS A 293 33.22 2.64 68.10
CA LYS A 293 34.00 3.84 68.43
C LYS A 293 33.23 4.84 69.31
N VAL A 294 31.92 4.96 69.09
CA VAL A 294 31.05 5.81 69.93
C VAL A 294 30.93 5.21 71.33
N GLN A 295 30.81 3.89 71.48
CA GLN A 295 30.85 3.23 72.79
C GLN A 295 32.20 3.42 73.50
N ASP A 296 33.31 3.28 72.78
CA ASP A 296 34.65 3.54 73.34
C ASP A 296 34.78 5.00 73.80
N ALA A 297 34.26 5.95 73.02
CA ALA A 297 34.24 7.35 73.40
C ALA A 297 33.35 7.60 74.62
N GLN A 298 32.19 6.94 74.72
CA GLN A 298 31.32 7.00 75.91
C GLN A 298 32.07 6.52 77.15
N HIS A 299 32.76 5.37 77.07
CA HIS A 299 33.59 4.87 78.16
C HIS A 299 34.69 5.86 78.56
N SER A 300 35.38 6.45 77.58
CA SER A 300 36.43 7.44 77.85
C SER A 300 35.89 8.71 78.52
N VAL A 301 34.67 9.13 78.17
CA VAL A 301 33.97 10.24 78.84
C VAL A 301 33.58 9.86 80.28
N GLU A 302 33.10 8.64 80.51
CA GLU A 302 32.81 8.14 81.87
C GLU A 302 34.07 8.13 82.74
N GLU A 303 35.20 7.63 82.22
CA GLU A 303 36.49 7.69 82.91
C GLU A 303 36.93 9.14 83.17
N GLN A 304 36.74 10.06 82.21
CA GLN A 304 37.04 11.48 82.42
C GLN A 304 36.22 12.09 83.56
N VAL A 305 34.93 11.75 83.67
CA VAL A 305 34.09 12.23 84.78
C VAL A 305 34.62 11.72 86.12
N GLU A 306 35.07 10.47 86.18
CA GLU A 306 35.71 9.89 87.38
C GLU A 306 37.04 10.59 87.70
N TRP A 307 37.91 10.82 86.72
CA TRP A 307 39.15 11.57 86.89
C TRP A 307 38.91 13.01 87.36
N VAL A 308 37.91 13.70 86.82
CA VAL A 308 37.52 15.04 87.27
C VAL A 308 37.06 15.00 88.73
N ALA A 309 36.31 13.98 89.14
CA ALA A 309 35.92 13.79 90.53
C ALA A 309 37.14 13.56 91.45
N HIS A 310 38.12 12.75 91.01
CA HIS A 310 39.39 12.58 91.74
C HIS A 310 40.23 13.85 91.82
N ILE A 311 40.26 14.66 90.77
CA ILE A 311 40.94 15.97 90.77
C ILE A 311 40.25 16.92 91.72
N ALA A 312 38.92 17.01 91.70
CA ALA A 312 38.15 17.84 92.63
C ALA A 312 38.40 17.44 94.09
N GLN A 313 38.38 16.13 94.38
CA GLN A 313 38.72 15.61 95.70
C GLN A 313 40.18 15.87 96.08
N GLY A 314 41.11 15.77 95.12
CA GLY A 314 42.51 16.10 95.31
C GLY A 314 42.73 17.58 95.64
N ALA A 315 42.03 18.47 94.93
CA ALA A 315 42.03 19.90 95.17
C ALA A 315 41.48 20.24 96.57
N GLU A 316 40.39 19.60 97.00
CA GLU A 316 39.84 19.76 98.36
C GLU A 316 40.83 19.31 99.44
N ARG A 317 41.49 18.15 99.24
CA ARG A 317 42.57 17.70 100.14
C ARG A 317 43.73 18.69 100.17
N GLN A 318 44.10 19.26 99.02
CA GLN A 318 45.19 20.23 98.91
C GLN A 318 44.82 21.55 99.60
N GLU A 319 43.59 22.04 99.45
CA GLU A 319 43.08 23.21 100.17
C GLU A 319 43.10 22.98 101.69
N SER A 320 42.61 21.83 102.16
CA SER A 320 42.66 21.46 103.59
C SER A 320 44.08 21.32 104.12
N ALA A 321 44.99 20.75 103.33
CA ALA A 321 46.42 20.67 103.69
C ALA A 321 47.07 22.06 103.75
N ALA A 322 46.76 22.94 102.80
CA ALA A 322 47.24 24.33 102.79
C ALA A 322 46.71 25.12 103.99
N ALA A 323 45.42 24.98 104.33
CA ALA A 323 44.81 25.62 105.49
C ALA A 323 45.51 25.19 106.80
N ARG A 324 45.70 23.87 107.00
CA ARG A 324 46.43 23.34 108.16
C ARG A 324 47.89 23.79 108.20
N ALA A 325 48.57 23.80 107.06
CA ALA A 325 49.94 24.30 106.99
C ALA A 325 50.00 25.79 107.39
N ASN A 326 49.03 26.59 106.95
CA ASN A 326 48.95 28.01 107.29
C ASN A 326 48.65 28.23 108.78
N GLU A 327 47.80 27.40 109.40
CA GLU A 327 47.54 27.40 110.84
C GLU A 327 48.79 27.04 111.66
N VAL A 328 49.50 25.97 111.29
CA VAL A 328 50.77 25.57 111.94
C VAL A 328 51.83 26.66 111.78
N LEU A 329 51.93 27.26 110.60
CA LEU A 329 52.85 28.37 110.36
C LEU A 329 52.49 29.57 111.23
N HIS A 330 51.21 29.97 111.32
CA HIS A 330 50.76 31.05 112.21
C HIS A 330 51.13 30.78 113.67
N GLY A 331 50.87 29.56 114.18
CA GLY A 331 51.23 29.18 115.55
C GLY A 331 52.75 29.25 115.79
N ARG A 332 53.55 28.67 114.89
CA ARG A 332 55.02 28.71 115.00
C ARG A 332 55.58 30.13 114.87
N PHE A 333 54.98 30.99 114.04
CA PHE A 333 55.37 32.39 113.94
C PHE A 333 55.04 33.15 115.23
N ALA A 334 53.86 32.92 115.82
CA ALA A 334 53.50 33.53 117.09
C ALA A 334 54.48 33.12 118.22
N ASP A 335 54.79 31.82 118.33
CA ASP A 335 55.77 31.31 119.30
C ASP A 335 57.17 31.87 119.07
N ALA A 336 57.63 31.93 117.81
CA ALA A 336 58.93 32.48 117.47
C ALA A 336 59.02 33.99 117.77
N ILE A 337 57.96 34.76 117.48
CA ILE A 337 57.87 36.19 117.82
C ILE A 337 57.91 36.38 119.33
N ALA A 338 57.13 35.58 120.10
CA ALA A 338 57.12 35.65 121.56
C ALA A 338 58.50 35.30 122.15
N LEU A 339 59.20 34.30 121.59
CA LEU A 339 60.55 33.94 122.00
C LEU A 339 61.56 35.06 121.73
N VAL A 340 61.51 35.68 120.53
CA VAL A 340 62.37 36.81 120.17
C VAL A 340 62.09 38.01 121.08
N GLN A 341 60.82 38.32 121.35
CA GLN A 341 60.44 39.39 122.29
C GLN A 341 60.98 39.10 123.70
N GLY A 342 60.77 37.90 124.24
CA GLY A 342 61.26 37.54 125.57
C GLY A 342 62.80 37.58 125.67
N THR A 343 63.50 37.17 124.62
CA THR A 343 64.97 37.27 124.54
C THR A 343 65.42 38.73 124.47
N ALA A 344 64.70 39.57 123.72
CA ALA A 344 64.97 41.00 123.62
C ALA A 344 64.75 41.72 124.97
N ASP A 345 63.68 41.39 125.70
CA ASP A 345 63.41 41.93 127.04
C ASP A 345 64.47 41.51 128.06
N GLN A 346 64.88 40.24 128.04
CA GLN A 346 66.00 39.76 128.85
C GLN A 346 67.29 40.51 128.50
N GLY A 347 67.57 40.69 127.20
CA GLY A 347 68.71 41.47 126.71
C GLY A 347 68.69 42.92 127.21
N ALA A 348 67.53 43.57 127.17
CA ALA A 348 67.33 44.92 127.67
C ALA A 348 67.58 45.01 129.19
N GLN A 349 67.07 44.06 129.98
CA GLN A 349 67.32 44.01 131.43
C GLN A 349 68.80 43.77 131.76
N VAL A 350 69.48 42.87 131.02
CA VAL A 350 70.92 42.62 131.19
C VAL A 350 71.72 43.88 130.85
N ALA A 351 71.39 44.56 129.76
CA ALA A 351 72.01 45.82 129.38
C ALA A 351 71.83 46.90 130.45
N GLN A 352 70.64 47.02 131.04
CA GLN A 352 70.37 47.96 132.13
C GLN A 352 71.18 47.65 133.40
N ARG A 353 71.27 46.37 133.81
CA ARG A 353 72.11 45.96 134.95
C ARG A 353 73.60 46.19 134.68
N ALA A 354 74.04 45.96 133.44
CA ALA A 354 75.40 46.25 133.03
C ALA A 354 75.71 47.74 133.15
N ASP A 355 74.79 48.61 132.73
CA ASP A 355 74.92 50.07 132.87
C ASP A 355 75.01 50.52 134.34
N GLU A 356 74.15 50.00 135.22
CA GLU A 356 74.24 50.25 136.67
C GLU A 356 75.58 49.81 137.26
N THR A 357 76.06 48.62 136.86
CA THR A 357 77.35 48.08 137.31
C THR A 357 78.51 48.93 136.81
N VAL A 358 78.47 49.39 135.55
CA VAL A 358 79.47 50.30 134.96
C VAL A 358 79.46 51.65 135.68
N SER A 359 78.29 52.20 136.03
CA SER A 359 78.19 53.44 136.80
C SER A 359 78.79 53.30 138.21
N LEU A 360 78.52 52.19 138.90
CA LEU A 360 79.14 51.88 140.20
C LEU A 360 80.66 51.71 140.09
N ALA A 361 81.12 51.00 139.07
CA ALA A 361 82.55 50.81 138.80
C ALA A 361 83.24 52.15 138.52
N ALA A 362 82.63 53.03 137.72
CA ALA A 362 83.14 54.36 137.42
C ALA A 362 83.30 55.21 138.70
N ALA A 363 82.30 55.21 139.58
CA ALA A 363 82.38 55.91 140.87
C ALA A 363 83.48 55.35 141.79
N SER A 364 83.72 54.04 141.75
CA SER A 364 84.79 53.39 142.51
C SER A 364 86.18 53.80 141.99
N VAL A 365 86.37 53.79 140.66
CA VAL A 365 87.61 54.25 140.01
C VAL A 365 87.89 55.72 140.34
N ASP A 366 86.88 56.57 140.39
CA ASP A 366 87.03 57.98 140.74
C ASP A 366 87.54 58.16 142.20
N LYS A 367 87.00 57.38 143.14
CA LYS A 367 87.51 57.32 144.53
C LYS A 367 88.96 56.84 144.59
N THR A 368 89.31 55.81 143.82
CA THR A 368 90.71 55.32 143.76
C THR A 368 91.64 56.40 143.22
N THR A 369 91.19 57.17 142.23
CA THR A 369 91.97 58.26 141.61
C THR A 369 92.22 59.39 142.62
N LEU A 370 91.23 59.76 143.43
CA LEU A 370 91.38 60.71 144.53
C LEU A 370 92.35 60.20 145.61
N GLY A 371 92.23 58.93 146.01
CA GLY A 371 93.14 58.31 146.97
C GLY A 371 94.59 58.30 146.48
N MET A 372 94.81 57.97 145.21
CA MET A 372 96.15 57.98 144.58
C MET A 372 96.77 59.39 144.58
N ARG A 373 95.99 60.46 144.40
CA ARG A 373 96.50 61.84 144.52
C ARG A 373 96.92 62.19 145.95
N PHE A 374 96.17 61.69 146.94
CA PHE A 374 96.51 61.89 148.35
C PHE A 374 97.84 61.19 148.72
N ILE A 375 98.04 59.97 148.23
CA ILE A 375 99.28 59.21 148.41
C ILE A 375 100.45 59.93 147.71
N ALA A 376 100.25 60.43 146.50
CA ALA A 376 101.28 61.16 145.76
C ALA A 376 101.76 62.40 146.54
N ALA A 377 100.84 63.17 147.14
CA ALA A 377 101.19 64.31 147.96
C ALA A 377 101.96 63.90 149.24
N ALA A 378 101.52 62.86 149.93
CA ALA A 378 102.20 62.37 151.14
C ALA A 378 103.64 61.89 150.86
N ASN A 379 103.88 61.23 149.73
CA ASN A 379 105.23 60.80 149.35
C ASN A 379 106.16 61.98 149.05
N GLN A 380 105.64 63.10 148.54
CA GLN A 380 106.44 64.28 148.26
C GLN A 380 106.93 64.97 149.55
N ASP A 381 106.10 65.00 150.60
CA ASP A 381 106.49 65.51 151.93
C ASP A 381 107.57 64.64 152.60
N VAL A 382 107.45 63.31 152.47
CA VAL A 382 108.47 62.37 152.98
C VAL A 382 109.81 62.58 152.26
N ALA A 383 109.79 62.78 150.94
CA ALA A 383 110.99 63.02 150.14
C ALA A 383 111.72 64.31 150.57
N GLN A 384 111.00 65.38 150.92
CA GLN A 384 111.61 66.62 151.43
C GLN A 384 112.23 66.44 152.82
N SER A 385 111.60 65.66 153.69
CA SER A 385 112.08 65.43 155.06
C SER A 385 113.40 64.64 155.10
N ILE A 386 113.59 63.71 154.17
CA ILE A 386 114.83 62.91 154.07
C ILE A 386 116.02 63.79 153.64
N LEU A 387 115.84 64.70 152.69
CA LEU A 387 116.90 65.60 152.23
C LEU A 387 117.37 66.57 153.35
N ALA A 388 116.47 66.98 154.23
CA ALA A 388 116.82 67.83 155.37
C ALA A 388 117.67 67.08 156.43
N LEU A 389 117.45 65.77 156.58
CA LEU A 389 118.21 64.92 157.51
C LEU A 389 119.64 64.63 157.02
N ASP A 390 119.82 64.43 155.71
CA ASP A 390 121.15 64.20 155.11
C ASP A 390 122.10 65.39 155.32
N ALA A 391 121.59 66.61 155.12
CA ALA A 391 122.36 67.84 155.33
C ALA A 391 122.79 68.05 156.81
N SER A 392 122.04 67.51 157.77
CA SER A 392 122.34 67.61 159.19
C SER A 392 123.40 66.58 159.63
N SER A 393 123.41 65.40 159.00
CA SER A 393 124.36 64.31 159.26
C SER A 393 125.81 64.69 158.91
N GLN A 394 126.03 65.33 157.75
CA GLN A 394 127.38 65.74 157.32
C GLN A 394 128.02 66.80 158.23
N LYS A 395 127.22 67.66 158.88
CA LYS A 395 127.71 68.67 159.83
C LYS A 395 128.24 68.07 161.14
N ILE A 396 127.74 66.91 161.57
CA ILE A 396 128.18 66.26 162.82
C ILE A 396 129.55 65.59 162.63
N GLY A 397 129.85 65.06 161.45
CA GLY A 397 131.13 64.39 161.17
C GLY A 397 132.36 65.31 161.24
N VAL A 398 132.23 66.57 160.82
CA VAL A 398 133.34 67.54 160.84
C VAL A 398 133.70 67.99 162.26
N ILE A 399 132.73 67.99 163.19
CA ILE A 399 132.97 68.43 164.59
C ILE A 399 133.77 67.38 165.37
N LEU A 400 133.58 66.09 165.11
CA LEU A 400 134.32 65.02 165.79
C LEU A 400 135.80 64.98 165.39
N GLN A 401 136.14 65.35 164.14
CA GLN A 401 137.53 65.40 163.67
C GLN A 401 138.37 66.50 164.36
N THR A 402 137.73 67.57 164.86
CA THR A 402 138.39 68.66 165.58
C THR A 402 138.61 68.42 167.08
N ILE A 403 138.01 67.37 167.68
CA ILE A 403 138.08 67.17 169.15
C ILE A 403 139.23 66.25 169.58
N ASP A 404 139.75 65.36 168.73
CA ASP A 404 140.87 64.47 169.11
C ASP A 404 142.26 65.07 168.81
N GLU A 405 142.35 66.20 168.09
CA GLU A 405 143.61 66.95 167.90
C GLU A 405 143.98 67.84 169.13
N ILE A 406 143.22 67.79 170.24
CA ILE A 406 143.44 68.63 171.45
C ILE A 406 143.57 67.81 172.78
N ALA A 407 143.55 66.47 172.75
CA ALA A 407 143.83 65.61 173.92
C ALA A 407 145.06 64.73 173.68
#